data_AF-A0A2P5LZR2-F1
#
_entry.id   AF-A0A2P5LZR2-F1
#
_cell.length_a   1.000
_cell.length_b   1.000
_cell.length_c   1.000
_cell.angle_alpha   90.00
_cell.angle_beta   90.00
_cell.angle_gamma   90.00
#
_symmetry.space_group_name_H-M   'P 1'
#
loop_
_entity.id
_entity.type
_entity.pdbx_description
1 polymer ?
#
loop_
_entity_poly.entity_id
_entity_poly.type
_entity_poly.pdbx_seq_one_letter_code
_entity_poly.pdbx_strand_id
1 'polypeptide(L)'
;RPDSKTMALIGLGAQSEFQACAFHAVLGVDRLRVFDVDPDAVEKFERNMADFGLTIIRCANARSAASGADIITTITADKKFATIVTDDMVGPGTHINAVGGDCPGKTELARDLLLRSEIFVEYAPQTRSEGEIQQLGPEHPVTELRDVLAGYRPGRTSKDAITIFDSVGFAIEDFSVLRLLRDLARETGVGRTIELIAEPADPKDLFSLLHPLDAEQENVATLVRTEQPA
;
A
#
# COMPACT_ATOMS: atom_id res chain seq x y z
N ARG A 1 11.24 13.10 9.57
CA ARG A 1 12.41 13.99 9.36
C ARG A 1 13.52 13.16 8.72
N PRO A 2 14.54 13.73 8.05
CA PRO A 2 15.59 12.91 7.41
C PRO A 2 16.46 12.15 8.41
N ASP A 3 16.52 12.59 9.66
CA ASP A 3 17.25 11.98 10.77
C ASP A 3 16.41 11.03 11.63
N SER A 4 15.20 10.66 11.18
CA SER A 4 14.29 9.78 11.92
C SER A 4 14.89 8.37 12.10
N LYS A 5 14.89 7.87 13.33
CA LYS A 5 15.47 6.56 13.70
C LYS A 5 14.50 5.63 14.41
N THR A 6 13.52 6.18 15.11
CA THR A 6 12.55 5.41 15.89
C THR A 6 11.16 5.51 15.27
N MET A 7 10.57 4.36 14.97
CA MET A 7 9.19 4.26 14.48
C MET A 7 8.32 3.53 15.50
N ALA A 8 7.13 4.06 15.80
CA ALA A 8 6.06 3.30 16.42
C ALA A 8 5.28 2.54 15.34
N LEU A 9 5.04 1.26 15.55
CA LEU A 9 4.25 0.42 14.65
C LEU A 9 3.06 -0.14 15.44
N ILE A 10 1.87 0.37 15.14
CA ILE A 10 0.63 0.05 15.86
C ILE A 10 -0.28 -0.75 14.94
N GLY A 11 -0.56 -1.99 15.32
CA GLY A 11 -1.08 -3.03 14.42
C GLY A 11 0.07 -3.85 13.84
N LEU A 12 0.06 -5.14 14.09
CA LEU A 12 1.11 -6.10 13.72
C LEU A 12 0.55 -7.26 12.88
N GLY A 13 -0.48 -6.96 12.09
CA GLY A 13 -1.14 -7.87 11.17
C GLY A 13 -0.32 -8.16 9.90
N ALA A 14 -0.98 -8.22 8.75
CA ALA A 14 -0.32 -8.61 7.49
C ALA A 14 0.68 -7.57 6.96
N GLN A 15 0.45 -6.28 7.25
CA GLN A 15 1.24 -5.18 6.66
C GLN A 15 2.52 -4.86 7.43
N SER A 16 2.66 -5.32 8.68
CA SER A 16 3.67 -4.81 9.61
C SER A 16 5.10 -5.06 9.18
N GLU A 17 5.42 -6.27 8.73
CA GLU A 17 6.76 -6.65 8.31
C GLU A 17 7.17 -5.84 7.08
N PHE A 18 6.26 -5.61 6.14
CA PHE A 18 6.52 -4.83 4.93
C PHE A 18 6.75 -3.36 5.26
N GLN A 19 5.94 -2.77 6.15
CA GLN A 19 6.14 -1.40 6.63
C GLN A 19 7.50 -1.26 7.35
N ALA A 20 7.82 -2.18 8.26
CA ALA A 20 9.10 -2.20 8.95
C ALA A 20 10.29 -2.28 7.97
N CYS A 21 10.24 -3.20 7.00
CA CYS A 21 11.27 -3.34 5.98
C CYS A 21 11.43 -2.07 5.13
N ALA A 22 10.32 -1.47 4.69
CA ALA A 22 10.34 -0.28 3.84
C ALA A 22 11.00 0.91 4.56
N PHE A 23 10.58 1.19 5.80
CA PHE A 23 11.16 2.29 6.59
C PHE A 23 12.62 2.03 6.98
N HIS A 24 12.98 0.77 7.26
CA HIS A 24 14.37 0.41 7.51
C HIS A 24 15.24 0.65 6.27
N ALA A 25 14.82 0.15 5.10
CA ALA A 25 15.59 0.19 3.86
C ALA A 25 15.71 1.61 3.28
N VAL A 26 14.63 2.39 3.31
CA VAL A 26 14.57 3.71 2.64
C VAL A 26 15.04 4.84 3.55
N LEU A 27 14.73 4.76 4.86
CA LEU A 27 14.97 5.86 5.80
C LEU A 27 16.00 5.51 6.88
N GLY A 28 16.42 4.25 7.01
CA GLY A 28 17.39 3.82 8.01
C GLY A 28 16.82 3.85 9.43
N VAL A 29 15.52 3.59 9.58
CA VAL A 29 14.89 3.32 10.89
C VAL A 29 15.49 2.05 11.46
N ASP A 30 16.00 2.11 12.69
CA ASP A 30 16.67 0.98 13.36
C ASP A 30 15.98 0.54 14.65
N ARG A 31 15.01 1.32 15.15
CA ARG A 31 14.24 1.03 16.36
C ARG A 31 12.75 1.05 16.09
N LEU A 32 12.09 -0.05 16.46
CA LEU A 32 10.65 -0.22 16.37
C LEU A 32 10.02 -0.31 17.76
N ARG A 33 9.06 0.55 18.04
CA ARG A 33 8.20 0.49 19.24
C ARG A 33 6.87 -0.11 18.83
N VAL A 34 6.63 -1.36 19.18
CA VAL A 34 5.54 -2.15 18.58
C VAL A 34 4.41 -2.37 19.57
N PHE A 35 3.18 -2.32 19.07
CA PHE A 35 1.98 -2.63 19.85
C PHE A 35 0.91 -3.26 18.96
N ASP A 36 0.31 -4.34 19.45
CA ASP A 36 -0.93 -4.91 18.97
C ASP A 36 -1.78 -5.34 20.18
N VAL A 37 -3.10 -5.38 20.02
CA VAL A 37 -4.02 -5.93 21.02
C VAL A 37 -3.94 -7.46 21.09
N ASP A 38 -3.53 -8.10 19.98
CA ASP A 38 -3.30 -9.53 19.88
C ASP A 38 -1.82 -9.86 20.20
N PRO A 39 -1.54 -10.55 21.32
CA PRO A 39 -0.17 -10.94 21.67
C PRO A 39 0.46 -11.88 20.64
N ASP A 40 -0.32 -12.72 19.96
CA ASP A 40 0.21 -13.66 18.96
C ASP A 40 0.75 -12.92 17.73
N ALA A 41 0.13 -11.79 17.37
CA ALA A 41 0.60 -10.90 16.31
C ALA A 41 1.97 -10.28 16.66
N VAL A 42 2.18 -9.90 17.93
CA VAL A 42 3.46 -9.39 18.43
C VAL A 42 4.55 -10.47 18.33
N GLU A 43 4.26 -11.69 18.79
CA GLU A 43 5.20 -12.81 18.73
C GLU A 43 5.55 -13.19 17.29
N LYS A 44 4.54 -13.22 16.40
CA LYS A 44 4.75 -13.42 14.96
C LYS A 44 5.69 -12.36 14.38
N PHE A 45 5.41 -11.09 14.66
CA PHE A 45 6.19 -9.97 14.13
C PHE A 45 7.66 -10.07 14.56
N GLU A 46 7.92 -10.28 15.85
CA GLU A 46 9.29 -10.38 16.36
C GLU A 46 10.05 -11.56 15.78
N ARG A 47 9.40 -12.73 15.65
CA ARG A 47 10.01 -13.90 15.02
C ARG A 47 10.40 -13.60 13.57
N ASN A 48 9.52 -12.97 12.80
CA ASN A 48 9.76 -12.66 11.39
C ASN A 48 10.85 -11.59 11.22
N MET A 49 10.98 -10.67 12.17
CA MET A 49 11.90 -9.53 12.07
C MET A 49 13.24 -9.73 12.81
N ALA A 50 13.47 -10.91 13.42
CA ALA A 50 14.64 -11.18 14.26
C ALA A 50 15.99 -10.94 13.55
N ASP A 51 16.09 -11.31 12.27
CA ASP A 51 17.34 -11.25 11.50
C ASP A 51 17.53 -9.94 10.71
N PHE A 52 16.63 -8.97 10.88
CA PHE A 52 16.67 -7.70 10.14
C PHE A 52 17.53 -6.62 10.80
N GLY A 53 18.21 -6.93 11.91
CA GLY A 53 19.07 -5.96 12.61
C GLY A 53 18.31 -4.81 13.27
N LEU A 54 17.02 -4.99 13.54
CA LEU A 54 16.14 -4.00 14.16
C LEU A 54 16.08 -4.18 15.67
N THR A 55 16.08 -3.08 16.42
CA THR A 55 15.75 -3.08 17.85
C THR A 55 14.24 -3.02 18.02
N ILE A 56 13.62 -4.11 18.45
CA ILE A 56 12.17 -4.19 18.68
C ILE A 56 11.87 -4.01 20.17
N ILE A 57 10.94 -3.11 20.49
CA ILE A 57 10.52 -2.79 21.85
C ILE A 57 9.01 -3.03 21.95
N ARG A 58 8.61 -4.10 22.64
CA ARG A 58 7.20 -4.36 22.97
C ARG A 58 6.67 -3.27 23.89
N CYS A 59 5.55 -2.66 23.51
CA CYS A 59 4.90 -1.62 24.28
C CYS A 59 3.55 -2.12 24.82
N ALA A 60 3.13 -1.62 25.99
CA ALA A 60 1.91 -2.09 26.66
C ALA A 60 0.62 -1.54 26.06
N ASN A 61 0.71 -0.44 25.30
CA ASN A 61 -0.40 0.24 24.64
C ASN A 61 0.11 1.20 23.56
N ALA A 62 -0.79 1.64 22.68
CA ALA A 62 -0.52 2.59 21.59
C ALA A 62 0.19 3.87 22.07
N ARG A 63 -0.22 4.44 23.22
CA ARG A 63 0.41 5.62 23.83
C ARG A 63 1.89 5.39 24.14
N SER A 64 2.21 4.26 24.78
CA SER A 64 3.59 3.91 25.11
C SER A 64 4.44 3.61 23.87
N ALA A 65 3.82 3.10 22.79
CA ALA A 65 4.49 2.91 21.50
C ALA A 65 4.81 4.26 20.83
N ALA A 66 3.81 5.15 20.73
CA ALA A 66 3.93 6.48 20.12
C ALA A 66 4.92 7.40 20.86
N SER A 67 5.03 7.27 22.18
CA SER A 67 5.92 8.10 22.99
C SER A 67 7.39 7.97 22.56
N GLY A 68 7.97 9.08 22.10
CA GLY A 68 9.37 9.16 21.66
C GLY A 68 9.64 8.59 20.26
N ALA A 69 8.60 8.30 19.48
CA ALA A 69 8.75 7.91 18.08
C ALA A 69 8.89 9.15 17.18
N ASP A 70 9.77 9.07 16.18
CA ASP A 70 9.88 10.07 15.12
C ASP A 70 8.79 9.89 14.06
N ILE A 71 8.36 8.64 13.89
CA ILE A 71 7.36 8.18 12.92
C ILE A 71 6.35 7.29 13.64
N ILE A 72 5.07 7.44 13.35
CA ILE A 72 4.01 6.55 13.83
C ILE A 72 3.33 5.94 12.61
N THR A 73 3.38 4.63 12.46
CA THR A 73 2.61 3.90 11.45
C THR A 73 1.44 3.18 12.12
N THR A 74 0.22 3.45 11.66
CA THR A 74 -0.99 2.75 12.10
C THR A 74 -1.53 1.88 10.98
N ILE A 75 -1.70 0.59 11.27
CA ILE A 75 -2.13 -0.47 10.33
C ILE A 75 -3.03 -1.47 11.06
N THR A 76 -3.97 -0.97 11.87
CA THR A 76 -4.94 -1.79 12.60
C THR A 76 -6.12 -2.18 11.71
N ALA A 77 -6.74 -3.31 12.02
CA ALA A 77 -7.89 -3.83 11.28
C ALA A 77 -9.14 -3.83 12.17
N ASP A 78 -9.68 -2.63 12.44
CA ASP A 78 -10.93 -2.47 13.20
C ASP A 78 -11.93 -1.65 12.38
N LYS A 79 -13.07 -2.25 11.99
CA LYS A 79 -14.10 -1.58 11.18
C LYS A 79 -14.98 -0.66 12.03
N LYS A 80 -14.38 0.37 12.62
CA LYS A 80 -15.07 1.41 13.38
C LYS A 80 -14.29 2.73 13.36
N PHE A 81 -14.94 3.81 13.81
CA PHE A 81 -14.27 5.06 14.14
C PHE A 81 -13.45 4.89 15.42
N ALA A 82 -12.21 4.41 15.30
CA ALA A 82 -11.30 4.27 16.42
C ALA A 82 -10.43 5.53 16.59
N THR A 83 -9.97 5.75 17.81
CA THR A 83 -9.00 6.79 18.16
C THR A 83 -7.77 6.13 18.76
N ILE A 84 -7.07 5.35 17.94
CA ILE A 84 -5.87 4.59 18.31
C ILE A 84 -4.74 5.54 18.70
N VAL A 85 -4.59 6.63 17.95
CA VAL A 85 -3.62 7.70 18.24
C VAL A 85 -4.39 8.99 18.53
N THR A 86 -4.23 9.50 19.74
CA THR A 86 -4.82 10.77 20.18
C THR A 86 -3.80 11.88 20.15
N ASP A 87 -4.29 13.12 20.18
CA ASP A 87 -3.50 14.33 20.07
C ASP A 87 -2.31 14.38 21.03
N ASP A 88 -2.57 14.04 22.29
CA ASP A 88 -1.62 14.08 23.40
C ASP A 88 -0.54 12.98 23.34
N MET A 89 -0.62 12.06 22.37
CA MET A 89 0.40 11.05 22.10
C MET A 89 1.49 11.56 21.15
N VAL A 90 1.25 12.66 20.41
CA VAL A 90 2.07 13.08 19.28
C VAL A 90 2.81 14.38 19.57
N GLY A 91 4.14 14.30 19.55
CA GLY A 91 5.04 15.44 19.76
C GLY A 91 5.37 16.21 18.48
N PRO A 92 5.96 17.42 18.60
CA PRO A 92 6.46 18.19 17.47
C PRO A 92 7.41 17.39 16.57
N GLY A 93 7.32 17.62 15.26
CA GLY A 93 8.22 17.01 14.29
C GLY A 93 7.92 15.55 13.93
N THR A 94 6.88 14.96 14.51
CA THR A 94 6.43 13.58 14.21
C THR A 94 5.88 13.50 12.79
N HIS A 95 6.11 12.37 12.13
CA HIS A 95 5.35 11.98 10.93
C HIS A 95 4.43 10.82 11.27
N ILE A 96 3.19 10.88 10.80
CA ILE A 96 2.23 9.79 10.93
C ILE A 96 1.95 9.24 9.54
N ASN A 97 2.08 7.93 9.41
CA ASN A 97 1.73 7.13 8.25
C ASN A 97 0.46 6.35 8.60
N ALA A 98 -0.70 6.93 8.32
CA ALA A 98 -2.00 6.36 8.66
C ALA A 98 -2.52 5.54 7.48
N VAL A 99 -2.52 4.22 7.64
CA VAL A 99 -2.79 3.25 6.56
C VAL A 99 -3.98 2.35 6.90
N GLY A 100 -4.31 2.17 8.19
CA GLY A 100 -5.39 1.29 8.59
C GLY A 100 -6.77 1.87 8.30
N GLY A 101 -6.98 3.19 8.37
CA GLY A 101 -8.25 3.86 8.04
C GLY A 101 -8.47 3.99 6.54
N ASP A 102 -9.10 2.99 5.91
CA ASP A 102 -9.15 2.82 4.45
C ASP A 102 -10.57 2.71 3.86
N CYS A 103 -11.62 2.96 4.64
CA CYS A 103 -13.00 2.90 4.15
C CYS A 103 -13.96 3.78 4.96
N PRO A 104 -15.16 4.08 4.43
CA PRO A 104 -16.11 4.93 5.12
C PRO A 104 -16.52 4.29 6.46
N GLY A 105 -16.44 5.05 7.55
CA GLY A 105 -16.74 4.54 8.89
C GLY A 105 -15.56 3.93 9.65
N LYS A 106 -14.34 3.94 9.06
CA LYS A 106 -13.14 3.33 9.62
C LYS A 106 -12.01 4.35 9.72
N THR A 107 -11.60 4.67 10.94
CA THR A 107 -10.53 5.66 11.23
C THR A 107 -9.69 5.19 12.41
N GLU A 108 -8.46 5.68 12.51
CA GLU A 108 -7.49 5.36 13.55
C GLU A 108 -7.02 6.59 14.33
N LEU A 109 -7.14 7.79 13.76
CA LEU A 109 -6.63 9.03 14.36
C LEU A 109 -7.77 9.85 14.98
N ALA A 110 -7.47 10.50 16.11
CA ALA A 110 -8.39 11.48 16.68
C ALA A 110 -8.46 12.75 15.81
N ARG A 111 -9.67 13.29 15.62
CA ARG A 111 -9.92 14.51 14.84
C ARG A 111 -9.02 15.71 15.20
N ASP A 112 -8.77 15.95 16.48
CA ASP A 112 -7.97 17.10 16.93
C ASP A 112 -6.51 17.02 16.46
N LEU A 113 -5.98 15.81 16.32
CA LEU A 113 -4.65 15.58 15.75
C LEU A 113 -4.61 15.96 14.26
N LEU A 114 -5.66 15.64 13.52
CA LEU A 114 -5.78 16.04 12.12
C LEU A 114 -5.78 17.57 11.97
N LEU A 115 -6.56 18.27 12.80
CA LEU A 115 -6.74 19.72 12.71
C LEU A 115 -5.46 20.54 12.88
N ARG A 116 -4.44 20.01 13.56
CA ARG A 116 -3.16 20.69 13.77
C ARG A 116 -2.00 20.14 12.95
N SER A 117 -2.28 19.24 12.01
CA SER A 117 -1.27 18.57 11.19
C SER A 117 -1.30 19.04 9.74
N GLU A 118 -0.17 18.93 9.07
CA GLU A 118 -0.08 19.03 7.62
C GLU A 118 -0.47 17.68 7.01
N ILE A 119 -1.60 17.64 6.31
CA ILE A 119 -2.18 16.39 5.79
C ILE A 119 -1.84 16.22 4.31
N PHE A 120 -1.29 15.06 3.99
CA PHE A 120 -0.95 14.62 2.65
C PHE A 120 -1.78 13.40 2.29
N VAL A 121 -2.28 13.34 1.06
CA VAL A 121 -3.20 12.30 0.58
C VAL A 121 -2.79 11.76 -0.80
N GLU A 122 -3.27 10.58 -1.19
CA GLU A 122 -3.03 10.04 -2.54
C GLU A 122 -3.91 10.74 -3.59
N TYR A 123 -5.23 10.54 -3.50
CA TYR A 123 -6.24 11.13 -4.38
C TYR A 123 -7.37 11.72 -3.55
N ALA A 124 -7.41 13.06 -3.47
CA ALA A 124 -8.25 13.75 -2.49
C ALA A 124 -9.74 13.37 -2.56
N PRO A 125 -10.40 13.24 -3.74
CA PRO A 125 -11.80 12.84 -3.79
C PRO A 125 -12.10 11.47 -3.15
N GLN A 126 -11.19 10.50 -3.27
CA GLN A 126 -11.35 9.18 -2.63
C GLN A 126 -11.03 9.25 -1.15
N THR A 127 -9.88 9.84 -0.78
CA THR A 127 -9.45 9.94 0.63
C THR A 127 -10.46 10.72 1.49
N ARG A 128 -11.20 11.68 0.92
CA ARG A 128 -12.32 12.36 1.61
C ARG A 128 -13.44 11.44 2.07
N SER A 129 -13.64 10.32 1.39
CA SER A 129 -14.69 9.35 1.69
C SER A 129 -14.19 8.23 2.60
N GLU A 130 -12.91 7.89 2.48
CA GLU A 130 -12.35 6.63 3.01
C GLU A 130 -11.29 6.82 4.09
N GLY A 131 -10.54 7.91 4.04
CA GLY A 131 -9.40 8.16 4.91
C GLY A 131 -9.76 8.82 6.24
N GLU A 132 -8.76 9.20 7.01
CA GLU A 132 -8.90 9.91 8.27
C GLU A 132 -9.63 11.25 8.12
N ILE A 133 -9.39 11.96 7.01
CA ILE A 133 -10.01 13.26 6.73
C ILE A 133 -11.54 13.21 6.52
N GLN A 134 -12.15 12.02 6.46
CA GLN A 134 -13.62 11.88 6.50
C GLN A 134 -14.22 12.49 7.79
N GLN A 135 -13.41 12.68 8.83
CA GLN A 135 -13.78 13.35 10.10
C GLN A 135 -13.78 14.90 10.00
N LEU A 136 -13.32 15.46 8.88
CA LEU A 136 -13.13 16.89 8.67
C LEU A 136 -14.17 17.45 7.70
N GLY A 137 -14.29 18.79 7.67
CA GLY A 137 -15.13 19.45 6.67
C GLY A 137 -14.56 19.24 5.24
N PRO A 138 -15.41 19.24 4.21
CA PRO A 138 -14.99 18.99 2.82
C PRO A 138 -13.93 19.99 2.31
N GLU A 139 -13.96 21.22 2.86
CA GLU A 139 -13.03 22.30 2.52
C GLU A 139 -11.75 22.30 3.37
N HIS A 140 -11.55 21.35 4.29
CA HIS A 140 -10.35 21.33 5.13
C HIS A 140 -9.11 21.12 4.26
N PRO A 141 -8.07 21.96 4.30
CA PRO A 141 -6.97 21.88 3.34
C PRO A 141 -6.21 20.56 3.44
N VAL A 142 -5.92 19.96 2.30
CA VAL A 142 -5.04 18.78 2.16
C VAL A 142 -4.11 19.00 0.97
N THR A 143 -2.98 18.30 0.94
CA THR A 143 -2.03 18.34 -0.17
C THR A 143 -1.93 16.97 -0.82
N GLU A 144 -2.16 16.87 -2.13
CA GLU A 144 -1.96 15.59 -2.82
C GLU A 144 -0.46 15.29 -2.96
N LEU A 145 -0.05 14.07 -2.61
CA LEU A 145 1.35 13.67 -2.54
C LEU A 145 2.06 13.88 -3.88
N ARG A 146 1.37 13.68 -5.01
CA ARG A 146 1.91 13.93 -6.36
C ARG A 146 2.41 15.36 -6.54
N ASP A 147 1.74 16.35 -5.93
CA ASP A 147 2.08 17.77 -6.10
C ASP A 147 3.33 18.11 -5.28
N VAL A 148 3.56 17.39 -4.18
CA VAL A 148 4.81 17.46 -3.40
C VAL A 148 5.97 16.85 -4.20
N LEU A 149 5.77 15.63 -4.73
CA LEU A 149 6.79 14.92 -5.51
C LEU A 149 7.18 15.67 -6.79
N ALA A 150 6.22 16.37 -7.42
CA ALA A 150 6.46 17.20 -8.60
C ALA A 150 7.05 18.59 -8.26
N GLY A 151 7.16 18.95 -6.97
CA GLY A 151 7.69 20.26 -6.53
C GLY A 151 6.71 21.43 -6.68
N TYR A 152 5.42 21.17 -6.94
CA TYR A 152 4.38 22.20 -7.03
C TYR A 152 3.90 22.69 -5.66
N ARG A 153 4.01 21.83 -4.64
CA ARG A 153 3.68 22.13 -3.25
C ARG A 153 4.84 21.73 -2.34
N PRO A 154 5.06 22.41 -1.22
CA PRO A 154 6.04 21.96 -0.24
C PRO A 154 5.56 20.65 0.41
N GLY A 155 6.51 19.83 0.85
CA GLY A 155 6.25 18.79 1.85
C GLY A 155 6.15 19.42 3.24
N ARG A 156 6.83 18.82 4.20
CA ARG A 156 6.99 19.35 5.56
C ARG A 156 7.46 20.82 5.55
N THR A 157 6.71 21.72 6.19
CA THR A 157 7.07 23.16 6.18
C THR A 157 8.05 23.58 7.29
N SER A 158 8.15 22.80 8.38
CA SER A 158 9.08 23.08 9.48
C SER A 158 9.54 21.81 10.19
N LYS A 159 10.63 21.91 10.98
CA LYS A 159 11.13 20.80 11.80
C LYS A 159 10.11 20.32 12.84
N ASP A 160 9.25 21.22 13.32
CA ASP A 160 8.30 20.99 14.41
C ASP A 160 6.89 20.65 13.90
N ALA A 161 6.61 20.84 12.60
CA ALA A 161 5.35 20.46 11.97
C ALA A 161 5.03 18.98 12.22
N ILE A 162 3.76 18.65 12.40
CA ILE A 162 3.31 17.26 12.38
C ILE A 162 2.78 16.99 10.98
N THR A 163 3.25 15.92 10.35
CA THR A 163 2.84 15.57 8.99
C THR A 163 2.11 14.24 8.99
N ILE A 164 0.92 14.20 8.41
CA ILE A 164 0.11 12.98 8.28
C ILE A 164 0.09 12.61 6.80
N PHE A 165 0.47 11.39 6.48
CA PHE A 165 0.08 10.75 5.24
C PHE A 165 -1.18 9.92 5.53
N ASP A 166 -2.31 10.36 5.00
CA ASP A 166 -3.62 9.71 5.11
C ASP A 166 -3.79 8.83 3.87
N SER A 167 -3.39 7.56 4.02
CA SER A 167 -3.26 6.57 2.96
C SER A 167 -4.44 5.62 2.98
N VAL A 168 -5.13 5.54 1.85
CA VAL A 168 -6.27 4.64 1.62
C VAL A 168 -5.98 3.66 0.47
N GLY A 169 -4.87 3.84 -0.22
CA GLY A 169 -4.51 3.10 -1.43
C GLY A 169 -5.21 3.66 -2.67
N PHE A 170 -4.45 3.80 -3.75
CA PHE A 170 -4.99 4.28 -5.02
C PHE A 170 -4.47 3.47 -6.21
N ALA A 171 -5.33 3.27 -7.22
CA ALA A 171 -5.08 2.35 -8.34
C ALA A 171 -3.77 2.59 -9.11
N ILE A 172 -3.17 3.79 -9.03
CA ILE A 172 -1.87 4.07 -9.64
C ILE A 172 -0.72 3.28 -8.98
N GLU A 173 -0.83 2.96 -7.69
CA GLU A 173 0.12 2.13 -6.95
C GLU A 173 0.06 0.68 -7.44
N ASP A 174 -1.15 0.13 -7.55
CA ASP A 174 -1.39 -1.21 -8.10
C ASP A 174 -0.89 -1.31 -9.55
N PHE A 175 -1.20 -0.31 -10.37
CA PHE A 175 -0.70 -0.25 -11.73
C PHE A 175 0.82 -0.25 -11.78
N SER A 176 1.47 0.47 -10.88
CA SER A 176 2.93 0.56 -10.82
C SER A 176 3.56 -0.78 -10.44
N VAL A 177 3.03 -1.48 -9.43
CA VAL A 177 3.55 -2.80 -9.04
C VAL A 177 3.26 -3.86 -10.11
N LEU A 178 2.09 -3.81 -10.78
CA LEU A 178 1.78 -4.73 -11.88
C LEU A 178 2.77 -4.59 -13.05
N ARG A 179 3.18 -3.36 -13.37
CA ARG A 179 4.21 -3.13 -14.40
C ARG A 179 5.56 -3.70 -13.98
N LEU A 180 5.98 -3.48 -12.74
CA LEU A 180 7.21 -4.04 -12.20
C LEU A 180 7.19 -5.58 -12.27
N LEU A 181 6.11 -6.20 -11.78
CA LEU A 181 5.95 -7.66 -11.78
C LEU A 181 5.95 -8.23 -13.20
N ARG A 182 5.31 -7.56 -14.16
CA ARG A 182 5.33 -7.97 -15.57
C ARG A 182 6.76 -7.95 -16.14
N ASP A 183 7.53 -6.91 -15.84
CA ASP A 183 8.88 -6.77 -16.36
C ASP A 183 9.81 -7.82 -15.72
N LEU A 184 9.73 -8.04 -14.40
CA LEU A 184 10.45 -9.10 -13.69
C LEU A 184 10.09 -10.52 -14.18
N ALA A 185 8.80 -10.77 -14.44
CA ALA A 185 8.34 -12.06 -14.95
C ALA A 185 8.95 -12.38 -16.33
N ARG A 186 9.07 -11.36 -17.20
CA ARG A 186 9.73 -11.49 -18.51
C ARG A 186 11.23 -11.75 -18.38
N GLU A 187 11.90 -11.07 -17.45
CA GLU A 187 13.34 -11.24 -17.21
C GLU A 187 13.68 -12.61 -16.60
N THR A 188 12.84 -13.11 -15.72
CA THR A 188 13.07 -14.36 -14.98
C THR A 188 12.45 -15.60 -15.64
N GLY A 189 11.66 -15.42 -16.70
CA GLY A 189 10.93 -16.51 -17.37
C GLY A 189 9.83 -17.14 -16.50
N VAL A 190 9.35 -16.44 -15.48
CA VAL A 190 8.29 -16.91 -14.58
C VAL A 190 6.91 -16.56 -15.16
N GLY A 191 6.00 -17.52 -15.16
CA GLY A 191 4.62 -17.35 -15.61
C GLY A 191 4.24 -18.31 -16.73
N ARG A 192 2.99 -18.25 -17.18
CA ARG A 192 2.48 -19.02 -18.32
C ARG A 192 1.47 -18.19 -19.11
N THR A 193 1.43 -18.39 -20.42
CA THR A 193 0.36 -17.87 -21.25
C THR A 193 -0.94 -18.59 -20.92
N ILE A 194 -2.02 -17.83 -20.79
CA ILE A 194 -3.38 -18.35 -20.68
C ILE A 194 -4.25 -17.64 -21.72
N GLU A 195 -5.14 -18.39 -22.35
CA GLU A 195 -6.15 -17.84 -23.24
C GLU A 195 -7.30 -17.31 -22.37
N LEU A 196 -7.21 -16.03 -22.01
CA LEU A 196 -8.21 -15.37 -21.16
C LEU A 196 -9.38 -14.81 -21.98
N ILE A 197 -9.09 -14.37 -23.20
CA ILE A 197 -10.05 -13.75 -24.11
C ILE A 197 -10.17 -14.67 -25.33
N ALA A 198 -11.40 -14.85 -25.81
CA ALA A 198 -11.68 -15.60 -27.02
C ALA A 198 -11.17 -14.86 -28.27
N GLU A 199 -10.50 -15.58 -29.16
CA GLU A 199 -9.97 -15.06 -30.43
C GLU A 199 -10.54 -15.86 -31.61
N PRO A 200 -11.83 -15.70 -31.96
CA PRO A 200 -12.41 -16.36 -33.13
C PRO A 200 -11.81 -15.82 -34.43
N ALA A 201 -11.75 -16.68 -35.46
CA ALA A 201 -11.23 -16.29 -36.78
C ALA A 201 -12.04 -15.15 -37.43
N ASP A 202 -13.37 -15.18 -37.29
CA ASP A 202 -14.23 -14.02 -37.53
C ASP A 202 -14.57 -13.35 -36.19
N PRO A 203 -14.14 -12.10 -35.93
CA PRO A 203 -14.44 -11.40 -34.68
C PRO A 203 -15.93 -11.16 -34.44
N LYS A 204 -16.80 -11.37 -35.45
CA LYS A 204 -18.26 -11.33 -35.32
C LYS A 204 -18.88 -12.70 -35.04
N ASP A 205 -18.17 -13.79 -35.27
CA ASP A 205 -18.66 -15.16 -35.10
C ASP A 205 -18.06 -15.84 -33.87
N LEU A 206 -18.43 -15.34 -32.69
CA LEU A 206 -18.05 -15.99 -31.43
C LEU A 206 -18.70 -17.39 -31.29
N PHE A 207 -19.82 -17.64 -31.96
CA PHE A 207 -20.55 -18.90 -31.90
C PHE A 207 -19.78 -20.05 -32.56
N SER A 208 -18.93 -19.75 -33.54
CA SER A 208 -17.98 -20.71 -34.14
C SER A 208 -17.13 -21.46 -33.11
N LEU A 209 -16.80 -20.84 -31.96
CA LEU A 209 -15.99 -21.48 -30.92
C LEU A 209 -16.72 -22.61 -30.17
N LEU A 210 -18.05 -22.70 -30.29
CA LEU A 210 -18.84 -23.81 -29.72
C LEU A 210 -18.86 -25.05 -30.62
N HIS A 211 -18.49 -24.89 -31.88
CA HIS A 211 -18.44 -25.93 -32.89
C HIS A 211 -17.01 -26.04 -33.38
N PRO A 212 -16.14 -26.83 -32.71
CA PRO A 212 -14.79 -27.06 -33.23
C PRO A 212 -14.94 -27.55 -34.66
N LEU A 213 -14.52 -26.71 -35.62
CA LEU A 213 -14.48 -27.08 -37.03
C LEU A 213 -13.74 -28.42 -37.08
N ASP A 214 -14.36 -29.42 -37.73
CA ASP A 214 -13.77 -30.74 -37.94
C ASP A 214 -12.31 -30.57 -38.37
N ALA A 215 -11.38 -30.88 -37.47
CA ALA A 215 -9.94 -30.66 -37.62
C ALA A 215 -9.29 -31.54 -38.71
N GLU A 216 -10.06 -32.06 -39.66
CA GLU A 216 -9.61 -32.93 -40.73
C GLU A 216 -9.51 -32.26 -42.11
N GLN A 217 -10.00 -31.02 -42.33
CA GLN A 217 -10.02 -30.47 -43.70
C GLN A 217 -8.84 -29.57 -44.10
N GLU A 218 -8.03 -29.04 -43.18
CA GLU A 218 -6.86 -28.21 -43.57
C GLU A 218 -5.58 -29.00 -43.88
N ASN A 219 -5.47 -30.27 -43.46
CA ASN A 219 -4.27 -31.07 -43.73
C ASN A 219 -4.20 -31.69 -45.14
N VAL A 220 -5.25 -31.59 -45.95
CA VAL A 220 -5.28 -32.19 -47.30
C VAL A 220 -4.77 -31.23 -48.39
N ALA A 221 -4.76 -29.92 -48.14
CA ALA A 221 -4.33 -28.94 -49.16
C ALA A 221 -2.81 -28.72 -49.23
N THR A 222 -2.06 -29.06 -48.17
CA THR A 222 -0.60 -28.84 -48.10
C THR A 222 0.22 -30.03 -48.64
N LEU A 223 -0.38 -31.22 -48.77
CA LEU A 223 0.30 -32.43 -49.26
C LEU A 223 0.26 -32.63 -50.79
N VAL A 224 -0.42 -31.78 -51.57
CA VAL A 224 -0.59 -31.96 -53.04
C VAL A 224 0.30 -31.02 -53.87
N ARG A 225 1.14 -30.17 -53.27
CA ARG A 225 1.99 -29.20 -54.01
C ARG A 225 3.49 -29.50 -54.06
N THR A 226 3.94 -30.66 -53.56
CA THR A 226 5.37 -31.03 -53.60
C THR A 226 5.62 -32.36 -54.28
N GLU A 227 5.02 -32.64 -55.44
CA GLU A 227 5.54 -33.65 -56.37
C GLU A 227 5.27 -33.25 -57.82
N GLN A 228 6.26 -32.65 -58.49
CA GLN A 228 6.67 -33.13 -59.82
C GLN A 228 8.06 -32.58 -60.23
N PRO A 229 8.98 -33.45 -60.71
CA PRO A 229 10.36 -33.10 -61.07
C PRO A 229 10.56 -32.92 -62.58
N ALA A 230 11.48 -32.01 -62.94
CA ALA A 230 12.56 -32.13 -63.96
C ALA A 230 13.11 -30.73 -64.27
#